data_AF-A0A173V460-F1
#
_entry.id   AF-A0A173V460-F1
#
_cell.length_a   1.000
_cell.length_b   1.000
_cell.length_c   1.000
_cell.angle_alpha   90.00
_cell.angle_beta   90.00
_cell.angle_gamma   90.00
#
_symmetry.space_group_name_H-M   'P 1'
#
loop_
_entity.id
_entity.type
_entity.pdbx_description
1 polymer ?
#
loop_
_entity_poly.entity_id
_entity_poly.type
_entity_poly.pdbx_seq_one_letter_code
_entity_poly.pdbx_strand_id
1 'polypeptide(L)'
;MAKAKKSMVEKQQSADVAEQAHRLAHELGLAHGHSHTEENDHAQILENGGTHDHTEGHGHHHPNSKAVSNRLARAIGHLEAVKRMVDREEDCAEILIQLAAVRSAINNAGKVILMDHLNHCIVEAVEDDDLDKIKEFGDAIQKFIK
;
A
#
# COMPACT_ATOMS: atom_id res chain seq x y z
N MET A 1 49.73 19.11 -16.29
CA MET A 1 48.93 18.73 -15.10
C MET A 1 47.79 19.70 -14.75
N ALA A 2 47.66 20.89 -15.38
CA ALA A 2 46.62 21.87 -15.05
C ALA A 2 45.20 21.57 -15.60
N LYS A 3 45.07 20.75 -16.66
CA LYS A 3 43.79 20.53 -17.36
C LYS A 3 42.84 19.59 -16.60
N ALA A 4 43.36 18.67 -15.77
CA ALA A 4 42.57 17.72 -15.00
C ALA A 4 41.90 18.35 -13.77
N LYS A 5 42.58 19.27 -13.07
CA LYS A 5 42.01 19.96 -11.89
C LYS A 5 40.82 20.87 -12.25
N LYS A 6 40.88 21.54 -13.41
CA LYS A 6 39.78 22.42 -13.88
C LYS A 6 38.49 21.63 -14.13
N SER A 7 38.60 20.44 -14.74
CA SER A 7 37.45 19.57 -15.02
C SER A 7 36.78 18.98 -13.77
N MET A 8 37.52 18.79 -12.67
CA MET A 8 36.93 18.28 -11.41
C MET A 8 36.18 19.38 -10.65
N VAL A 9 36.67 20.62 -10.68
CA VAL A 9 36.00 21.77 -10.04
C VAL A 9 34.70 22.12 -10.77
N GLU A 10 34.68 22.08 -12.10
CA GLU A 10 33.47 22.33 -12.89
C GLU A 10 32.38 21.26 -12.66
N LYS A 11 32.76 19.98 -12.50
CA LYS A 11 31.82 18.90 -12.17
C LYS A 11 31.26 19.02 -10.74
N GLN A 12 32.10 19.39 -9.77
CA GLN A 12 31.65 19.60 -8.39
C GLN A 12 30.69 20.79 -8.29
N GLN A 13 30.98 21.90 -8.98
CA GLN A 13 30.08 23.05 -9.05
C GLN A 13 28.74 22.71 -9.72
N SER A 14 28.73 21.84 -10.74
CA SER A 14 27.47 21.42 -11.38
C SER A 14 26.58 20.56 -10.49
N ALA A 15 27.17 19.74 -9.60
CA ALA A 15 26.42 18.91 -8.66
C ALA A 15 25.82 19.75 -7.52
N ASP A 16 26.59 20.70 -6.96
CA ASP A 16 26.12 21.59 -5.89
C ASP A 16 24.96 22.50 -6.36
N VAL A 17 24.97 22.94 -7.61
CA VAL A 17 23.89 23.76 -8.19
C VAL A 17 22.59 22.95 -8.36
N ALA A 18 22.69 21.69 -8.74
CA ALA A 18 21.52 20.81 -8.87
C ALA A 18 20.88 20.55 -7.49
N GLU A 19 21.69 20.35 -6.46
CA GLU A 19 21.20 20.14 -5.09
C GLU A 19 20.57 21.41 -4.49
N GLN A 20 21.18 22.58 -4.73
CA GLN A 20 20.58 23.86 -4.30
C GLN A 20 19.25 24.17 -5.00
N ALA A 21 19.16 23.91 -6.31
CA ALA A 21 17.91 24.09 -7.06
C ALA A 21 16.80 23.17 -6.54
N HIS A 22 17.14 21.94 -6.17
CA HIS A 22 16.21 20.98 -5.58
C HIS A 22 15.67 21.48 -4.23
N ARG A 23 16.53 21.99 -3.34
CA ARG A 23 16.10 22.52 -2.04
C ARG A 23 15.19 23.74 -2.18
N LEU A 24 15.50 24.63 -3.13
CA LEU A 24 14.68 25.82 -3.41
C LEU A 24 13.28 25.44 -3.94
N ALA A 25 13.17 24.35 -4.73
CA ALA A 25 11.88 23.87 -5.22
C ALA A 25 10.94 23.43 -4.10
N HIS A 26 11.47 22.79 -3.05
CA HIS A 26 10.70 22.43 -1.83
C HIS A 26 10.27 23.67 -1.05
N GLU A 27 11.15 24.66 -0.91
CA GLU A 27 10.85 25.90 -0.18
C GLU A 27 9.76 26.74 -0.87
N LEU A 28 9.70 26.69 -2.20
CA LEU A 28 8.69 27.36 -3.03
C LEU A 28 7.39 26.55 -3.22
N GLY A 29 7.30 25.34 -2.66
CA GLY A 29 6.09 24.50 -2.72
C GLY A 29 5.75 24.01 -4.14
N LEU A 30 6.74 23.89 -5.02
CA LEU A 30 6.56 23.38 -6.37
C LEU A 30 6.43 21.84 -6.33
N ALA A 31 5.29 21.31 -6.77
CA ALA A 31 5.06 19.86 -6.80
C ALA A 31 6.01 19.19 -7.81
N HIS A 32 6.83 18.26 -7.33
CA HIS A 32 7.69 17.37 -8.13
C HIS A 32 7.66 15.95 -7.54
N GLY A 33 7.92 14.93 -8.36
CA GLY A 33 8.01 13.53 -7.90
C GLY A 33 9.45 13.12 -7.60
N HIS A 34 9.68 12.47 -6.46
CA HIS A 34 10.97 11.90 -6.08
C HIS A 34 10.84 10.41 -5.76
N SER A 35 11.89 9.66 -6.10
CA SER A 35 12.10 8.28 -5.65
C SER A 35 13.09 8.32 -4.49
N HIS A 36 12.64 8.02 -3.28
CA HIS A 36 13.52 7.83 -2.14
C HIS A 36 13.90 6.34 -2.04
N THR A 37 15.18 6.03 -2.16
CA THR A 37 15.72 4.78 -1.63
C THR A 37 16.06 5.05 -0.17
N GLU A 38 15.20 4.62 0.75
CA GLU A 38 15.53 4.68 2.17
C GLU A 38 16.65 3.67 2.47
N GLU A 39 17.90 4.15 2.51
CA GLU A 39 18.98 3.44 3.19
C GLU A 39 18.66 3.48 4.69
N ASN A 40 18.01 2.43 5.17
CA ASN A 40 17.68 2.26 6.57
C ASN A 40 18.96 1.90 7.35
N ASP A 41 19.56 2.93 7.96
CA ASP A 41 20.68 2.83 8.89
C ASP A 41 20.22 2.14 10.20
N HIS A 42 20.13 0.81 10.16
CA HIS A 42 20.02 -0.02 11.36
C HIS A 42 21.19 -1.02 11.41
N ALA A 43 22.29 -0.56 12.00
CA ALA A 43 23.35 -1.44 12.47
C ALA A 43 22.84 -2.31 13.63
N GLN A 44 22.39 -3.53 13.31
CA GLN A 44 22.29 -4.62 14.28
C GLN A 44 23.19 -5.78 13.83
N ILE A 45 24.31 -5.91 14.53
CA ILE A 45 25.18 -7.09 14.49
C ILE A 45 24.40 -8.24 15.13
N LEU A 46 24.03 -9.24 14.34
CA LEU A 46 23.60 -10.54 14.83
C LEU A 46 24.47 -11.62 14.17
N GLU A 47 25.41 -12.15 14.94
CA GLU A 47 26.09 -13.40 14.64
C GLU A 47 25.09 -14.54 14.84
N ASN A 48 24.49 -15.02 13.75
CA ASN A 48 24.21 -16.44 13.49
C ASN A 48 23.40 -16.56 12.18
N GLY A 49 23.94 -17.31 11.23
CA GLY A 49 23.39 -17.53 9.90
C GLY A 49 22.06 -18.27 9.89
N GLY A 50 20.97 -17.52 10.08
CA GLY A 50 19.63 -17.89 9.66
C GLY A 50 19.33 -17.23 8.32
N THR A 51 19.04 -18.03 7.29
CA THR A 51 18.44 -17.51 6.06
C THR A 51 17.03 -17.04 6.40
N HIS A 52 16.86 -15.75 6.65
CA HIS A 52 15.56 -15.15 6.77
C HIS A 52 15.01 -14.91 5.36
N ASP A 53 13.98 -15.68 5.04
CA ASP A 53 13.07 -15.45 3.92
C ASP A 53 12.39 -14.10 4.14
N HIS A 54 12.85 -13.07 3.44
CA HIS A 54 12.17 -11.79 3.42
C HIS A 54 10.98 -11.95 2.48
N THR A 55 9.81 -12.22 3.04
CA THR A 55 8.55 -11.84 2.40
C THR A 55 8.56 -10.31 2.33
N GLU A 56 9.19 -9.76 1.28
CA GLU A 56 9.20 -8.33 0.99
C GLU A 56 7.76 -7.90 0.79
N GLY A 57 7.15 -7.43 1.88
CA GLY A 57 5.90 -6.69 1.85
C GLY A 57 6.17 -5.38 1.12
N HIS A 58 6.11 -5.42 -0.21
CA HIS A 58 6.14 -4.24 -1.04
C HIS A 58 5.05 -3.28 -0.52
N GLY A 59 5.47 -2.11 -0.06
CA GLY A 59 4.57 -1.06 0.42
C GLY A 59 3.81 -0.42 -0.73
N HIS A 60 2.83 -1.11 -1.29
CA HIS A 60 2.01 -0.54 -2.36
C HIS A 60 1.04 0.50 -1.77
N HIS A 61 1.12 1.74 -2.26
CA HIS A 61 0.14 2.76 -1.95
C HIS A 61 -1.15 2.45 -2.72
N HIS A 62 -2.16 1.91 -2.03
CA HIS A 62 -3.50 1.75 -2.59
C HIS A 62 -4.19 3.13 -2.66
N PRO A 63 -4.43 3.72 -3.84
CA PRO A 63 -5.06 5.04 -3.96
C PRO A 63 -6.47 5.06 -3.34
N ASN A 64 -7.11 3.89 -3.26
CA ASN A 64 -8.43 3.72 -2.66
C ASN A 64 -8.43 3.33 -1.17
N SER A 65 -7.27 3.29 -0.50
CA SER A 65 -7.13 2.91 0.91
C SER A 65 -8.09 3.66 1.85
N LYS A 66 -8.20 4.99 1.70
CA LYS A 66 -9.12 5.83 2.48
C LYS A 66 -10.60 5.50 2.19
N ALA A 67 -10.94 5.26 0.93
CA ALA A 67 -12.30 4.91 0.53
C ALA A 67 -12.72 3.54 1.08
N VAL A 68 -11.82 2.57 1.07
CA VAL A 68 -11.99 1.24 1.68
C VAL A 68 -12.14 1.37 3.19
N SER A 69 -11.25 2.09 3.86
CA SER A 69 -11.31 2.34 5.31
C SER A 69 -12.66 2.94 5.72
N ASN A 70 -13.14 3.96 5.01
CA ASN A 70 -14.46 4.56 5.25
C ASN A 70 -15.63 3.58 5.06
N ARG A 71 -15.53 2.64 4.11
CA ARG A 71 -16.55 1.59 3.91
C ARG A 71 -16.55 0.58 5.05
N LEU A 72 -15.38 0.17 5.50
CA LEU A 72 -15.21 -0.72 6.64
C LEU A 72 -15.73 -0.08 7.93
N ALA A 73 -15.44 1.20 8.17
CA ALA A 73 -15.96 1.94 9.32
C ALA A 73 -17.51 1.93 9.37
N ARG A 74 -18.18 2.08 8.22
CA ARG A 74 -19.64 1.96 8.14
C ARG A 74 -20.13 0.54 8.41
N ALA A 75 -19.46 -0.47 7.86
CA ALA A 75 -19.80 -1.87 8.11
C ALA A 75 -19.65 -2.24 9.60
N ILE A 76 -18.63 -1.72 10.27
CA ILE A 76 -18.42 -1.86 11.72
C ILE A 76 -19.59 -1.25 12.48
N GLY A 77 -19.97 -0.01 12.18
CA GLY A 77 -21.12 0.64 12.84
C GLY A 77 -22.44 -0.12 12.64
N HIS A 78 -22.64 -0.71 11.46
CA HIS A 78 -23.81 -1.57 11.22
C HIS A 78 -23.75 -2.85 12.07
N LEU A 79 -22.58 -3.51 12.13
CA LEU A 79 -22.41 -4.72 12.93
C LEU A 79 -22.62 -4.46 14.42
N GLU A 80 -22.15 -3.32 14.93
CA GLU A 80 -22.44 -2.88 16.30
C GLU A 80 -23.93 -2.68 16.55
N ALA A 81 -24.67 -2.16 15.56
CA ALA A 81 -26.12 -2.04 15.66
C ALA A 81 -26.79 -3.42 15.74
N VAL A 82 -26.38 -4.37 14.90
CA VAL A 82 -26.86 -5.76 14.96
C VAL A 82 -26.55 -6.39 16.32
N LYS A 83 -25.35 -6.18 16.86
CA LYS A 83 -25.01 -6.66 18.22
C LYS A 83 -26.01 -6.13 19.25
N ARG A 84 -26.34 -4.83 19.20
CA ARG A 84 -27.34 -4.25 20.11
C ARG A 84 -28.74 -4.85 19.92
N MET A 85 -29.12 -5.24 18.71
CA MET A 85 -30.40 -5.93 18.47
C MET A 85 -30.43 -7.30 19.15
N VAL A 86 -29.32 -8.04 19.11
CA VAL A 86 -29.17 -9.32 19.82
C VAL A 86 -29.23 -9.10 21.33
N ASP A 87 -28.50 -8.11 21.86
CA ASP A 87 -28.49 -7.81 23.30
C ASP A 87 -29.88 -7.38 23.81
N ARG A 88 -30.75 -6.88 22.93
CA ARG A 88 -32.14 -6.50 23.22
C ARG A 88 -33.17 -7.59 22.92
N GLU A 89 -32.72 -8.80 22.55
CA GLU A 89 -33.58 -9.94 22.20
C GLU A 89 -34.62 -9.59 21.12
N GLU A 90 -34.21 -8.83 20.10
CA GLU A 90 -35.07 -8.47 18.96
C GLU A 90 -35.39 -9.68 18.05
N ASP A 91 -36.34 -9.48 17.13
CA ASP A 91 -36.81 -10.52 16.21
C ASP A 91 -35.66 -11.12 15.37
N CYS A 92 -35.60 -12.45 15.35
CA CYS A 92 -34.53 -13.18 14.67
C CYS A 92 -34.54 -12.95 13.15
N ALA A 93 -35.70 -12.79 12.52
CA ALA A 93 -35.78 -12.55 11.08
C ALA A 93 -35.20 -11.17 10.73
N GLU A 94 -35.50 -10.15 11.55
CA GLU A 94 -34.94 -8.81 11.37
C GLU A 94 -33.41 -8.79 11.59
N ILE A 95 -32.91 -9.50 12.60
CA ILE A 95 -31.46 -9.65 12.84
C ILE A 95 -30.77 -10.30 11.61
N LEU A 96 -31.37 -11.33 11.01
CA LEU A 96 -30.84 -11.99 9.82
C LEU A 96 -30.81 -11.06 8.60
N ILE A 97 -31.82 -10.20 8.44
CA ILE A 97 -31.87 -9.18 7.38
C ILE A 97 -30.72 -8.18 7.56
N GLN A 98 -30.50 -7.68 8.78
CA GLN A 98 -29.43 -6.73 9.06
C GLN A 98 -28.03 -7.36 8.90
N LEU A 99 -27.84 -8.63 9.30
CA LEU A 99 -26.61 -9.38 9.03
C LEU A 99 -26.33 -9.52 7.53
N ALA A 100 -27.37 -9.74 6.71
CA ALA A 100 -27.22 -9.76 5.26
C ALA A 100 -26.79 -8.39 4.70
N ALA A 101 -27.28 -7.29 5.27
CA ALA A 101 -26.85 -5.94 4.91
C ALA A 101 -25.37 -5.70 5.28
N VAL A 102 -24.92 -6.15 6.45
CA VAL A 102 -23.50 -6.08 6.86
C VAL A 102 -22.62 -6.87 5.89
N ARG A 103 -23.00 -8.11 5.56
CA ARG A 103 -22.28 -8.94 4.58
C ARG A 103 -22.17 -8.24 3.23
N SER A 104 -23.25 -7.62 2.74
CA SER A 104 -23.24 -6.84 1.50
C SER A 104 -22.27 -5.65 1.57
N ALA A 105 -22.22 -4.93 2.69
CA ALA A 105 -21.30 -3.81 2.90
C ALA A 105 -19.83 -4.27 2.86
N ILE A 106 -19.51 -5.39 3.51
CA ILE A 106 -18.17 -6.01 3.48
C ILE A 106 -17.79 -6.42 2.07
N ASN A 107 -18.68 -7.10 1.35
CA ASN A 107 -18.45 -7.54 -0.03
C ASN A 107 -18.19 -6.34 -0.96
N ASN A 108 -18.90 -5.23 -0.76
CA ASN A 108 -18.67 -4.00 -1.53
C ASN A 108 -17.34 -3.33 -1.21
N ALA A 109 -16.84 -3.41 0.02
CA ALA A 109 -15.49 -2.95 0.35
C ALA A 109 -14.43 -3.84 -0.30
N GLY A 110 -14.59 -5.17 -0.22
CA GLY A 110 -13.68 -6.12 -0.85
C GLY A 110 -13.60 -5.97 -2.37
N LYS A 111 -14.72 -5.69 -3.06
CA LYS A 111 -14.72 -5.38 -4.51
C LYS A 111 -13.84 -4.19 -4.86
N VAL A 112 -13.80 -3.14 -4.03
CA VAL A 112 -12.95 -1.97 -4.28
C VAL A 112 -11.48 -2.36 -4.18
N ILE A 113 -11.11 -3.13 -3.15
CA ILE A 113 -9.73 -3.64 -2.97
C ILE A 113 -9.34 -4.52 -4.17
N LEU A 114 -10.24 -5.41 -4.60
CA LEU A 114 -10.00 -6.31 -5.72
C LEU A 114 -9.69 -5.54 -7.00
N MET A 115 -10.51 -4.54 -7.34
CA MET A 115 -10.30 -3.71 -8.53
C MET A 115 -9.00 -2.91 -8.43
N ASP A 116 -8.66 -2.40 -7.25
CA ASP A 116 -7.42 -1.66 -7.03
C ASP A 116 -6.17 -2.54 -7.22
N HIS A 117 -6.21 -3.77 -6.72
CA HIS A 117 -5.11 -4.72 -6.86
C HIS A 117 -4.95 -5.23 -8.31
N LEU A 118 -6.06 -5.48 -9.01
CA LEU A 118 -6.05 -5.85 -10.43
C LEU A 118 -5.38 -4.77 -11.31
N ASN A 119 -5.62 -3.49 -11.01
CA ASN A 119 -5.13 -2.39 -11.85
C ASN A 119 -3.65 -2.04 -11.62
N HIS A 120 -3.07 -2.41 -10.47
CA HIS A 120 -1.68 -2.06 -10.14
C HIS A 120 -0.79 -3.30 -10.04
N CYS A 121 -1.09 -4.19 -9.09
CA CYS A 121 -0.19 -5.30 -8.76
C CYS A 121 -0.12 -6.38 -9.83
N ILE A 122 -1.23 -6.65 -10.54
CA ILE A 122 -1.23 -7.65 -11.62
C ILE A 122 -0.60 -7.10 -12.90
N VAL A 123 -0.73 -5.80 -13.16
CA VAL A 123 -0.06 -5.17 -14.31
C VAL A 123 1.45 -5.27 -14.14
N GLU A 124 1.96 -4.89 -12.95
CA GLU A 124 3.38 -5.02 -12.59
C GLU A 124 3.87 -6.48 -12.66
N ALA A 125 3.12 -7.42 -12.07
CA ALA A 125 3.50 -8.84 -12.09
C ALA A 125 3.58 -9.42 -13.51
N VAL A 126 2.75 -8.95 -14.44
CA VAL A 126 2.82 -9.38 -15.86
C VAL A 126 4.03 -8.78 -16.56
N GLU A 127 4.40 -7.52 -16.24
CA GLU A 127 5.61 -6.89 -16.79
C GLU A 127 6.89 -7.57 -16.30
N ASP A 128 6.88 -8.06 -15.06
CA ASP A 128 8.02 -8.74 -14.40
C ASP A 128 8.06 -10.27 -14.63
N ASP A 129 7.11 -10.85 -15.39
CA ASP A 129 6.91 -12.30 -15.59
C ASP A 129 6.78 -13.10 -14.26
N ASP A 130 6.21 -12.46 -13.24
CA ASP A 130 6.02 -13.01 -11.90
C ASP A 130 4.67 -13.73 -11.80
N LEU A 131 4.65 -14.98 -12.29
CA LEU A 131 3.47 -15.84 -12.28
C LEU A 131 3.03 -16.25 -10.85
N ASP A 132 3.94 -16.22 -9.89
CA ASP A 132 3.66 -16.62 -8.51
C ASP A 132 2.75 -15.58 -7.83
N LYS A 133 3.02 -14.28 -8.00
CA LYS A 133 2.12 -13.21 -7.51
C LYS A 133 0.71 -13.31 -8.08
N ILE A 134 0.58 -13.65 -9.37
CA ILE A 134 -0.72 -13.83 -10.03
C ILE A 134 -1.47 -15.01 -9.40
N LYS A 135 -0.77 -16.12 -9.13
CA LYS A 135 -1.36 -17.30 -8.49
C LYS A 135 -1.80 -17.00 -7.06
N GLU A 136 -0.96 -16.34 -6.26
CA GLU A 136 -1.29 -15.95 -4.88
C GLU A 136 -2.54 -15.08 -4.81
N PHE A 137 -2.65 -14.11 -5.72
CA PHE A 137 -3.85 -13.29 -5.83
C PHE A 137 -5.07 -14.11 -6.23
N GLY A 138 -4.93 -15.03 -7.19
CA GLY A 138 -5.99 -15.97 -7.57
C GLY A 138 -6.49 -16.82 -6.39
N ASP A 139 -5.58 -17.26 -5.52
CA ASP A 139 -5.91 -18.00 -4.30
C ASP A 139 -6.67 -17.11 -3.29
N ALA A 140 -6.31 -15.82 -3.20
CA ALA A 140 -7.03 -14.84 -2.37
C ALA A 140 -8.45 -14.57 -2.88
N ILE A 141 -8.66 -14.45 -4.19
CA ILE A 141 -9.98 -14.26 -4.81
C ILE A 141 -10.90 -15.45 -4.51
N GLN A 142 -10.40 -16.68 -4.66
CA GLN A 142 -11.20 -17.87 -4.38
C GLN A 142 -11.71 -17.91 -2.93
N LYS A 143 -10.90 -17.46 -1.97
CA LYS A 143 -11.30 -17.35 -0.56
C LYS A 143 -12.34 -16.25 -0.34
N PHE A 144 -12.27 -15.14 -1.09
CA PHE A 144 -13.20 -14.01 -0.94
C PHE A 144 -14.59 -14.28 -1.52
N ILE A 145 -14.69 -15.08 -2.59
CA ILE A 145 -15.97 -15.39 -3.25
C ILE A 145 -16.75 -16.49 -2.52
N LYS A 146 -16.06 -17.32 -1.73
CA LYS A 146 -16.64 -18.43 -0.98
C LYS A 146 -17.52 -17.96 0.16
#